data_AF-A0A4Q9V9C6-F1
#
_entry.id   AF-A0A4Q9V9C6-F1
#
_cell.length_a   1.000
_cell.length_b   1.000
_cell.length_c   1.000
_cell.angle_alpha   90.00
_cell.angle_beta   90.00
_cell.angle_gamma   90.00
#
_symmetry.space_group_name_H-M   'P 1'
#
loop_
_entity.id
_entity.type
_entity.pdbx_description
1 polymer ?
#
loop_
_entity_poly.entity_id
_entity_poly.type
_entity_poly.pdbx_seq_one_letter_code
_entity_poly.pdbx_strand_id
1 'polypeptide(L)'
;MLSSCQRITDSTPEVDWDTICVTATAYNSIPYQTEGNPSITAWGDTLKPGMRAIAVSRDLIRMGLDHNSKVRLEGFDSIFLVKDKMHYRWRSRIDIYMGKDIDSARKFGRKKINLAYIFQKDSIR
;
A
#
# COMPACT_ATOMS: atom_id res chain seq x y z
N MET A 1 -51.30 -13.82 7.15
CA MET A 1 -50.04 -14.37 6.61
C MET A 1 -49.77 -13.72 5.26
N LEU A 2 -48.87 -12.75 5.19
CA LEU A 2 -48.23 -12.34 3.94
C LEU A 2 -46.75 -12.15 4.25
N SER A 3 -45.99 -13.18 3.89
CA SER A 3 -44.53 -13.21 3.94
C SER A 3 -44.00 -12.33 2.81
N SER A 4 -43.13 -11.37 3.13
CA SER A 4 -42.33 -10.66 2.14
C SER A 4 -40.87 -10.85 2.51
N CYS A 5 -40.25 -11.92 2.01
CA CYS A 5 -38.80 -12.04 2.00
C CYS A 5 -38.24 -11.01 1.00
N GLN A 6 -37.80 -9.86 1.50
CA GLN A 6 -36.92 -8.99 0.72
C GLN A 6 -35.56 -9.66 0.64
N ARG A 7 -35.14 -10.04 -0.57
CA ARG A 7 -33.75 -10.41 -0.83
C ARG A 7 -32.91 -9.14 -0.68
N ILE A 8 -32.17 -9.08 0.41
CA ILE A 8 -31.01 -8.20 0.53
C ILE A 8 -29.98 -8.76 -0.45
N THR A 9 -29.91 -8.17 -1.64
CA THR A 9 -28.74 -8.37 -2.50
C THR A 9 -27.65 -7.45 -1.96
N ASP A 10 -26.90 -7.94 -0.97
CA ASP A 10 -25.57 -7.39 -0.66
C ASP A 10 -24.65 -7.73 -1.83
N SER A 11 -24.83 -7.03 -2.95
CA SER A 11 -23.90 -7.05 -4.06
C SER A 11 -22.73 -6.12 -3.72
N THR A 12 -21.95 -6.46 -2.69
CA THR A 12 -20.56 -6.01 -2.66
C THR A 12 -19.89 -6.69 -3.85
N PRO A 13 -19.40 -5.94 -4.86
CA PRO A 13 -18.64 -6.56 -5.93
C PRO A 13 -17.46 -7.28 -5.29
N GLU A 14 -17.36 -8.59 -5.54
CA GLU A 14 -16.22 -9.39 -5.14
C GLU A 14 -15.01 -8.80 -5.86
N VAL A 15 -14.23 -8.01 -5.11
CA VAL A 15 -13.06 -7.33 -5.66
C VAL A 15 -12.02 -8.40 -5.95
N ASP A 16 -11.75 -8.65 -7.23
CA ASP A 16 -10.72 -9.59 -7.63
C ASP A 16 -9.33 -8.98 -7.35
N TRP A 17 -8.48 -9.75 -6.67
CA TRP A 17 -7.16 -9.32 -6.25
C TRP A 17 -6.10 -10.11 -7.01
N ASP A 18 -5.36 -9.43 -7.88
CA ASP A 18 -4.19 -10.00 -8.53
C ASP A 18 -2.99 -9.98 -7.59
N THR A 19 -2.09 -10.96 -7.73
CA THR A 19 -0.91 -11.10 -6.86
C THR A 19 0.38 -11.06 -7.65
N ILE A 20 1.38 -10.32 -7.12
CA ILE A 20 2.74 -10.26 -7.66
C ILE A 20 3.77 -10.45 -6.55
N CYS A 21 4.88 -11.11 -6.87
CA CYS A 21 6.01 -11.23 -5.95
C CYS A 21 6.91 -10.00 -6.02
N VAL A 22 7.17 -9.35 -4.89
CA VAL A 22 8.00 -8.15 -4.79
C VAL A 22 9.05 -8.28 -3.70
N THR A 23 10.14 -7.53 -3.82
CA THR A 23 11.07 -7.32 -2.69
C THR A 23 10.49 -6.24 -1.79
N ALA A 24 10.25 -6.57 -0.53
CA ALA A 24 9.81 -5.62 0.49
C ALA A 24 10.94 -5.27 1.45
N THR A 25 11.01 -3.98 1.78
CA THR A 25 11.74 -3.43 2.93
C THR A 25 10.75 -2.69 3.83
N ALA A 26 11.19 -2.28 5.02
CA ALA A 26 10.42 -1.43 5.91
C ALA A 26 11.28 -0.27 6.40
N TYR A 27 10.67 0.92 6.49
CA TYR A 27 11.30 2.12 7.01
C TYR A 27 10.42 2.79 8.07
N ASN A 28 11.05 3.59 8.91
CA ASN A 28 10.39 4.42 9.91
C ASN A 28 10.77 5.89 9.70
N SER A 29 9.95 6.79 10.23
CA SER A 29 10.25 8.21 10.29
C SER A 29 10.42 8.59 11.76
N ILE A 30 11.65 8.80 12.21
CA ILE A 30 11.92 9.30 13.56
C ILE A 30 11.85 10.84 13.51
N PRO A 31 10.91 11.48 14.21
CA PRO A 31 10.78 12.94 14.19
C PRO A 31 12.04 13.69 14.65
N TYR A 32 12.82 13.09 15.56
CA TYR A 32 14.02 13.71 16.15
C TYR A 32 15.22 13.84 15.17
N GLN A 33 15.15 13.23 13.97
CA GLN A 33 16.23 13.32 12.97
C GLN A 33 15.93 14.29 11.81
N THR A 34 14.83 15.05 11.86
CA THR A 34 14.46 15.93 10.73
C THR A 34 14.29 17.37 11.18
N GLU A 35 15.30 18.21 10.92
CA GLU A 35 15.08 19.64 10.70
C GLU A 35 14.38 19.79 9.34
N GLY A 36 13.05 19.87 9.36
CA GLY A 36 12.20 19.99 8.17
C GLY A 36 11.10 18.92 8.12
N ASN A 37 9.88 19.30 7.74
CA ASN A 37 8.66 18.48 7.79
C ASN A 37 8.85 17.13 7.05
N PRO A 38 9.13 16.00 7.75
CA PRO A 38 9.49 14.72 7.13
C PRO A 38 8.28 13.98 6.50
N SER A 39 7.11 14.60 6.56
CA SER A 39 5.84 13.92 6.30
C SER A 39 5.39 14.05 4.85
N ILE A 40 6.07 14.82 3.99
CA ILE A 40 5.60 15.08 2.62
C ILE A 40 6.19 14.02 1.67
N THR A 41 5.33 13.20 1.05
CA THR A 41 5.75 12.19 0.05
C THR A 41 6.09 12.83 -1.30
N ALA A 42 6.64 12.08 -2.26
CA ALA A 42 6.92 12.61 -3.60
C ALA A 42 5.65 12.98 -4.40
N TRP A 43 4.47 12.67 -3.88
CA TRP A 43 3.17 13.13 -4.39
C TRP A 43 2.56 14.28 -3.60
N GLY A 44 3.24 14.77 -2.56
CA GLY A 44 2.77 15.90 -1.74
C GLY A 44 1.85 15.50 -0.59
N ASP A 45 1.65 14.20 -0.33
CA ASP A 45 0.81 13.74 0.78
C ASP A 45 1.52 13.90 2.12
N THR A 46 0.77 14.27 3.16
CA THR A 46 1.26 14.25 4.55
C THR A 46 1.05 12.88 5.18
N LEU A 47 2.13 12.12 5.38
CA LEU A 47 2.15 10.91 6.19
C LEU A 47 1.85 11.24 7.65
N LYS A 48 0.95 10.48 8.25
CA LYS A 48 0.64 10.54 9.68
C LYS A 48 1.15 9.26 10.36
N PRO A 49 1.70 9.32 11.58
CA PRO A 49 2.03 8.11 12.33
C PRO A 49 0.82 7.18 12.42
N GLY A 50 1.02 5.90 12.14
CA GLY A 50 -0.05 4.89 12.07
C GLY A 50 -0.74 4.77 10.72
N MET A 51 -0.40 5.62 9.74
CA MET A 51 -0.86 5.45 8.37
C MET A 51 -0.24 4.19 7.75
N ARG A 52 -1.09 3.36 7.13
CA ARG A 52 -0.67 2.16 6.40
C ARG A 52 -0.30 2.57 4.98
N ALA A 53 0.94 2.99 4.80
CA ALA A 53 1.46 3.54 3.57
C ALA A 53 2.62 2.71 3.03
N ILE A 54 2.75 2.65 1.71
CA ILE A 54 3.94 2.11 1.04
C ILE A 54 4.48 3.06 -0.02
N ALA A 55 5.79 2.96 -0.25
CA ALA A 55 6.44 3.45 -1.46
C ALA A 55 6.60 2.30 -2.46
N VAL A 56 6.36 2.54 -3.75
CA VAL A 56 6.49 1.52 -4.80
C VAL A 56 7.49 1.92 -5.87
N SER A 57 8.17 0.94 -6.48
CA SER A 57 9.05 1.19 -7.61
C SER A 57 8.28 1.61 -8.87
N ARG A 58 8.93 2.41 -9.74
CA ARG A 58 8.26 3.01 -10.92
C ARG A 58 7.75 2.00 -11.94
N ASP A 59 8.31 0.80 -11.99
CA ASP A 59 7.79 -0.30 -12.80
C ASP A 59 6.44 -0.82 -12.28
N LEU A 60 6.23 -0.87 -10.96
CA LEU A 60 4.93 -1.24 -10.38
C LEU A 60 3.87 -0.17 -10.64
N ILE A 61 4.26 1.12 -10.63
CA ILE A 61 3.35 2.22 -11.02
C ILE A 61 2.90 2.07 -12.47
N ARG A 62 3.82 1.74 -13.38
CA ARG A 62 3.48 1.49 -14.79
C ARG A 62 2.58 0.27 -15.00
N MET A 63 2.52 -0.63 -14.02
CA MET A 63 1.57 -1.74 -14.00
C MET A 63 0.21 -1.33 -13.40
N GLY A 64 0.02 -0.09 -12.95
CA GLY A 64 -1.25 0.39 -12.41
C GLY A 64 -1.30 0.50 -10.88
N LEU A 65 -0.22 0.20 -10.16
CA LEU A 65 -0.13 0.48 -8.71
C LEU A 65 0.26 1.94 -8.48
N ASP A 66 -0.63 2.86 -8.87
CA ASP A 66 -0.40 4.32 -8.78
C ASP A 66 -0.91 4.89 -7.44
N HIS A 67 -0.81 6.21 -7.27
CA HIS A 67 -1.20 6.96 -6.08
C HIS A 67 -2.60 6.56 -5.56
N ASN A 68 -2.68 6.28 -4.26
CA ASN A 68 -3.88 5.79 -3.54
C ASN A 68 -4.37 4.39 -3.92
N SER A 69 -3.64 3.64 -4.73
CA SER A 69 -3.94 2.23 -4.95
C SER A 69 -3.95 1.47 -3.63
N LYS A 70 -4.97 0.63 -3.45
CA LYS A 70 -5.10 -0.25 -2.28
C LYS A 70 -4.33 -1.53 -2.56
N VAL A 71 -3.50 -1.94 -1.60
CA VAL A 71 -2.75 -3.19 -1.67
C VAL A 71 -2.87 -3.98 -0.38
N ARG A 72 -2.78 -5.30 -0.48
CA ARG A 72 -2.61 -6.21 0.65
C ARG A 72 -1.22 -6.81 0.58
N LEU A 73 -0.57 -6.90 1.73
CA LEU A 73 0.79 -7.40 1.83
C LEU A 73 0.76 -8.71 2.61
N GLU A 74 1.42 -9.73 2.09
CA GLU A 74 1.58 -11.00 2.81
C GLU A 74 2.22 -10.76 4.19
N GLY A 75 1.59 -11.36 5.22
CA GLY A 75 1.99 -11.18 6.62
C GLY A 75 1.41 -9.94 7.30
N PHE A 76 0.48 -9.22 6.66
CA PHE A 76 -0.25 -8.13 7.28
C PHE A 76 -1.77 -8.26 7.04
N ASP A 77 -2.57 -8.13 8.09
CA ASP A 77 -4.05 -8.22 8.01
C ASP A 77 -4.70 -6.93 7.48
N SER A 78 -3.90 -6.08 6.86
CA SER A 78 -4.12 -4.65 6.77
C SER A 78 -4.04 -4.20 5.32
N ILE A 79 -4.99 -3.37 4.87
CA ILE A 79 -4.87 -2.70 3.57
C ILE A 79 -3.92 -1.52 3.71
N PHE A 80 -2.97 -1.42 2.79
CA PHE A 80 -2.05 -0.30 2.63
C PHE A 80 -2.43 0.54 1.43
N LEU A 81 -2.04 1.81 1.47
CA LEU A 81 -2.16 2.74 0.37
C LEU A 81 -0.79 3.01 -0.25
N VAL A 82 -0.75 3.05 -1.57
CA VAL A 82 0.41 3.55 -2.30
C VAL A 82 0.47 5.07 -2.14
N LYS A 83 1.47 5.56 -1.41
CA LYS A 83 1.60 6.96 -0.99
C LYS A 83 2.89 7.62 -1.43
N ASP A 84 3.83 6.84 -1.93
CA ASP A 84 5.07 7.38 -2.48
C ASP A 84 5.62 6.52 -3.63
N LYS A 85 6.58 7.08 -4.38
CA LYS A 85 7.31 6.40 -5.44
C LYS A 85 8.80 6.36 -5.13
N MET A 86 9.42 5.22 -5.39
CA MET A 86 10.85 5.04 -5.18
C MET A 86 11.67 5.63 -6.34
N HIS A 87 12.96 5.86 -6.09
CA HIS A 87 13.93 6.23 -7.12
C HIS A 87 13.92 5.23 -8.30
N TYR A 88 14.11 5.71 -9.53
CA TYR A 88 13.96 4.93 -10.77
C TYR A 88 14.91 3.74 -10.92
N ARG A 89 15.90 3.58 -10.04
CA ARG A 89 16.82 2.44 -10.06
C ARG A 89 16.20 1.15 -9.51
N TRP A 90 15.15 1.28 -8.69
CA TRP A 90 14.50 0.14 -8.05
C TRP A 90 13.51 -0.54 -9.00
N ARG A 91 13.42 -1.86 -8.89
CA ARG A 91 12.54 -2.73 -9.70
C ARG A 91 11.87 -3.75 -8.78
N SER A 92 10.58 -4.00 -9.04
CA SER A 92 9.73 -4.94 -8.30
C SER A 92 9.93 -4.82 -6.79
N ARG A 93 9.98 -3.58 -6.29
CA ARG A 93 10.32 -3.26 -4.91
C ARG A 93 9.27 -2.36 -4.28
N ILE A 94 8.96 -2.65 -3.02
CA ILE A 94 8.17 -1.80 -2.15
C ILE A 94 8.94 -1.48 -0.86
N ASP A 95 8.60 -0.36 -0.24
CA ASP A 95 9.08 0.03 1.08
C ASP A 95 7.90 0.37 1.99
N ILE A 96 7.79 -0.32 3.12
CA ILE A 96 6.62 -0.26 4.00
C ILE A 96 6.87 0.77 5.10
N TYR A 97 5.96 1.73 5.23
CA TYR A 97 6.01 2.71 6.30
C TYR A 97 5.49 2.11 7.62
N MET A 98 6.38 2.00 8.62
CA MET A 98 6.07 1.44 9.94
C MET A 98 5.85 2.53 11.02
N GLY A 99 5.70 3.79 10.61
CA GLY A 99 5.50 4.88 11.57
C GLY A 99 6.74 5.16 12.42
N LYS A 100 6.56 5.15 13.75
CA LYS A 100 7.61 5.42 14.75
C LYS A 100 8.23 4.14 15.34
N ASP A 101 7.76 2.96 14.93
CA ASP A 101 8.22 1.69 15.48
C ASP A 101 9.53 1.24 14.82
N ILE A 102 10.65 1.58 15.46
CA ILE A 102 11.99 1.28 14.98
C ILE A 102 12.26 -0.23 14.99
N ASP A 103 11.79 -0.91 16.03
CA ASP A 103 12.08 -2.33 16.24
C ASP A 103 11.33 -3.19 15.24
N SER A 104 10.08 -2.84 14.92
CA SER A 104 9.31 -3.53 13.88
C SER A 104 9.94 -3.40 12.49
N ALA A 105 10.44 -2.21 12.12
CA ALA A 105 11.13 -2.02 10.84
C ALA A 105 12.43 -2.85 10.76
N ARG A 106 13.22 -2.89 11.84
CA ARG A 106 14.46 -3.69 11.92
C ARG A 106 14.19 -5.18 11.85
N LYS A 107 13.19 -5.66 12.60
CA LYS A 107 12.79 -7.08 12.62
C LYS A 107 12.22 -7.53 11.27
N PHE A 108 11.53 -6.65 10.55
CA PHE A 108 10.96 -6.97 9.24
C PHE A 108 12.04 -7.34 8.20
N GLY A 109 13.14 -6.57 8.17
CA GLY A 109 14.26 -6.81 7.27
C GLY A 109 13.91 -6.69 5.78
N ARG A 110 14.79 -7.21 4.91
CA ARG A 110 14.55 -7.29 3.47
C ARG A 110 14.15 -8.71 3.10
N LYS A 111 12.98 -8.88 2.48
CA LYS A 111 12.50 -10.20 2.05
C LYS A 111 11.62 -10.10 0.81
N LYS A 112 11.37 -11.23 0.15
CA LYS A 112 10.35 -11.31 -0.90
C LYS A 112 9.01 -11.64 -0.25
N ILE A 113 7.95 -10.95 -0.68
CA ILE A 113 6.58 -11.18 -0.24
C ILE A 113 5.64 -11.12 -1.43
N ASN A 114 4.47 -11.73 -1.29
CA ASN A 114 3.36 -11.51 -2.19
C ASN A 114 2.65 -10.18 -1.86
N LEU A 115 2.42 -9.39 -2.90
CA LEU A 115 1.62 -8.18 -2.88
C LEU A 115 0.39 -8.44 -3.72
N ALA A 116 -0.78 -8.30 -3.10
CA ALA A 116 -2.06 -8.33 -3.79
C ALA A 116 -2.54 -6.91 -4.08
N TYR A 117 -3.05 -6.67 -5.29
CA TYR A 117 -3.53 -5.37 -5.77
C TYR A 117 -4.80 -5.52 -6.61
N ILE A 118 -5.51 -4.42 -6.80
CA ILE A 118 -6.72 -4.36 -7.63
C ILE A 118 -6.35 -3.55 -8.87
N PHE A 119 -6.45 -4.13 -10.06
CA PHE A 119 -6.43 -3.32 -11.27
C PHE A 119 -7.69 -2.48 -11.32
N GLN A 120 -7.56 -1.17 -11.21
CA GLN A 120 -8.56 -0.28 -11.78
C GLN A 120 -8.35 -0.34 -13.29
N LYS A 121 -8.98 -1.31 -13.95
CA LYS A 121 -9.12 -1.27 -15.40
C LYS A 121 -9.80 0.05 -15.70
N ASP A 122 -9.11 0.95 -16.39
CA ASP A 122 -9.67 2.26 -16.77
C ASP A 122 -11.08 2.01 -17.30
N SER A 123 -12.09 2.45 -16.55
CA SER A 123 -13.43 2.62 -17.07
C SER A 123 -13.30 3.74 -18.10
N ILE A 124 -12.99 3.34 -19.34
CA ILE A 124 -12.88 4.26 -20.46
C ILE A 124 -14.14 5.13 -20.47
N ARG A 125 -13.89 6.44 -20.43
CA ARG A 125 -14.86 7.53 -20.54
C ARG A 125 -15.77 7.39 -21.74
#